data_AF-A0A7C4YPK5-F1
#
_entry.id   AF-A0A7C4YPK5-F1
#
_cell.length_a   1.000
_cell.length_b   1.000
_cell.length_c   1.000
_cell.angle_alpha   90.00
_cell.angle_beta   90.00
_cell.angle_gamma   90.00
#
_symmetry.space_group_name_H-M   'P 1'
#
loop_
_entity.id
_entity.type
_entity.pdbx_description
1 polymer ?
#
loop_
_entity_poly.entity_id
_entity_poly.type
_entity_poly.pdbx_seq_one_letter_code
_entity_poly.pdbx_strand_id
1 'polypeptide(L)'
;MIIYHILWILVVFVLTILQISWPEILKIEGIAPNLALIVIIYIAFYYGEERAMIGSVFAGTYLDVASNSTLGFHILCLVVPAFILGKVSARLISLHPAIKASLVFFATIIYGIIFNFISYLQNPYGNYFYMLIVDTVPQAFYTAILTPIIFWIVGSFFNFSDSFFNYQISE
;
A
#
# COMPACT_ATOMS: atom_id res chain seq x y z
N MET A 1 -21.14 11.12 5.37
CA MET A 1 -19.79 11.70 5.12
C MET A 1 -18.74 11.16 6.09
N ILE A 2 -18.91 11.25 7.42
CA ILE A 2 -17.94 10.74 8.42
C ILE A 2 -17.67 9.23 8.34
N ILE A 3 -18.72 8.41 8.15
CA ILE A 3 -18.63 6.94 8.08
C ILE A 3 -17.64 6.47 7.00
N TYR A 4 -17.65 7.13 5.84
CA TYR A 4 -16.73 6.80 4.74
C TYR A 4 -15.27 7.01 5.14
N HIS A 5 -14.98 8.02 5.96
CA HIS A 5 -13.62 8.28 6.42
C HIS A 5 -13.11 7.20 7.37
N ILE A 6 -13.98 6.67 8.23
CA ILE A 6 -13.64 5.61 9.19
C ILE A 6 -13.37 4.29 8.45
N LEU A 7 -14.18 3.99 7.42
CA LEU A 7 -14.07 2.73 6.67
C LEU A 7 -12.73 2.57 5.95
N TRP A 8 -12.26 3.59 5.22
CA TRP A 8 -10.98 3.45 4.52
C TRP A 8 -9.80 3.37 5.48
N ILE A 9 -9.84 4.08 6.61
CA ILE A 9 -8.81 3.95 7.66
C ILE A 9 -8.79 2.52 8.21
N LEU A 10 -9.95 1.94 8.48
CA LEU A 10 -10.07 0.56 8.96
C LEU A 10 -9.47 -0.43 7.95
N VAL A 11 -9.81 -0.31 6.67
CA VAL A 11 -9.27 -1.21 5.62
C VAL A 11 -7.75 -1.08 5.51
N VAL A 12 -7.21 0.14 5.62
CA VAL A 12 -5.76 0.38 5.68
C VAL A 12 -5.12 -0.37 6.85
N PHE A 13 -5.67 -0.25 8.05
CA PHE A 13 -5.16 -0.96 9.22
C PHE A 13 -5.23 -2.48 9.06
N VAL A 14 -6.39 -3.02 8.64
CA VAL A 14 -6.57 -4.46 8.47
C VAL A 14 -5.55 -5.05 7.50
N LEU A 15 -5.35 -4.44 6.34
CA LEU A 15 -4.39 -4.93 5.35
C LEU A 15 -2.94 -4.75 5.82
N THR A 16 -2.64 -3.70 6.57
CA THR A 16 -1.29 -3.49 7.13
C THR A 16 -0.99 -4.53 8.23
N ILE A 17 -1.96 -4.83 9.12
CA ILE A 17 -1.85 -5.90 10.13
C ILE A 17 -1.66 -7.26 9.45
N LEU A 18 -2.43 -7.52 8.38
CA LEU A 18 -2.37 -8.77 7.63
C LEU A 18 -1.01 -8.95 6.93
N GLN A 19 -0.40 -7.86 6.44
CA GLN A 19 0.96 -7.89 5.87
C GLN A 19 2.02 -8.30 6.90
N ILE A 20 1.95 -7.78 8.13
CA ILE A 20 2.89 -8.17 9.19
C ILE A 20 2.67 -9.62 9.63
N SER A 21 1.42 -10.07 9.62
CA SER A 21 1.03 -11.43 9.98
C SER A 21 1.01 -12.38 8.76
N TRP A 22 1.73 -12.04 7.68
CA TRP A 22 1.69 -12.81 6.45
C TRP A 22 2.23 -14.23 6.67
N PRO A 23 1.45 -15.30 6.34
CA PRO A 23 1.87 -16.68 6.61
C PRO A 23 3.20 -17.04 5.95
N GLU A 24 4.09 -17.72 6.68
CA GLU A 24 5.40 -18.15 6.16
C GLU A 24 5.28 -19.00 4.89
N ILE A 25 4.28 -19.89 4.81
CA ILE A 25 4.03 -20.73 3.63
C ILE A 25 3.66 -19.93 2.36
N LEU A 26 3.22 -18.68 2.54
CA LEU A 26 2.90 -17.77 1.44
C LEU A 26 4.05 -16.79 1.15
N LYS A 27 5.15 -16.82 1.91
CA LYS A 27 6.31 -15.98 1.60
C LYS A 27 7.13 -16.62 0.49
N ILE A 28 7.61 -15.80 -0.42
CA ILE A 28 8.52 -16.24 -1.50
C ILE A 28 9.93 -15.92 -1.03
N GLU A 29 10.71 -16.93 -0.66
CA GLU A 29 12.07 -16.74 -0.08
C GLU A 29 12.08 -15.76 1.12
N GLY A 30 11.04 -15.83 1.97
CA GLY A 30 10.89 -14.92 3.12
C GLY A 30 10.31 -13.55 2.78
N ILE A 31 9.99 -13.27 1.50
CA ILE A 31 9.44 -12.00 1.05
C ILE A 31 7.90 -12.03 1.12
N ALA A 32 7.34 -11.10 1.87
CA ALA A 32 5.90 -10.83 1.95
C ALA A 32 5.49 -9.68 1.00
N PRO A 33 4.25 -9.68 0.49
CA PRO A 33 3.75 -8.62 -0.37
C PRO A 33 3.46 -7.35 0.43
N ASN A 34 3.55 -6.18 -0.22
CA ASN A 34 3.25 -4.90 0.41
C ASN A 34 1.75 -4.55 0.28
N LEU A 35 0.91 -5.17 1.12
CA LEU A 35 -0.54 -4.95 1.13
C LEU A 35 -0.91 -3.53 1.55
N ALA A 36 -0.15 -2.93 2.46
CA ALA A 36 -0.33 -1.54 2.87
C ALA A 36 -0.20 -0.61 1.66
N LEU A 37 0.81 -0.81 0.82
CA LEU A 37 0.98 -0.04 -0.40
C LEU A 37 -0.14 -0.30 -1.41
N ILE A 38 -0.60 -1.55 -1.59
CA ILE A 38 -1.73 -1.85 -2.48
C ILE A 38 -2.97 -1.04 -2.10
N VAL A 39 -3.38 -1.04 -0.83
CA VAL A 39 -4.58 -0.31 -0.38
C VAL A 39 -4.39 1.20 -0.44
N ILE A 40 -3.20 1.70 -0.14
CA ILE A 40 -2.88 3.13 -0.27
C ILE A 40 -3.02 3.59 -1.72
N ILE A 41 -2.49 2.81 -2.66
CA ILE A 41 -2.60 3.12 -4.09
C ILE A 41 -4.06 3.00 -4.54
N TYR A 42 -4.82 2.00 -4.06
CA TYR A 42 -6.27 1.94 -4.27
C TYR A 42 -6.94 3.25 -3.84
N ILE A 43 -6.67 3.73 -2.62
CA ILE A 43 -7.24 4.98 -2.11
C ILE A 43 -6.83 6.16 -2.98
N ALA A 44 -5.58 6.18 -3.48
CA ALA A 44 -5.10 7.21 -4.38
C ALA A 44 -5.88 7.24 -5.72
N PHE A 45 -6.28 6.08 -6.24
CA PHE A 45 -7.09 5.98 -7.46
C PHE A 45 -8.53 6.45 -7.25
N TYR A 46 -9.17 6.03 -6.16
CA TYR A 46 -10.62 6.14 -6.01
C TYR A 46 -11.06 7.30 -5.11
N TYR A 47 -10.20 7.75 -4.20
CA TYR A 47 -10.52 8.77 -3.21
C TYR A 47 -9.52 9.94 -3.18
N GLY A 48 -8.49 9.90 -4.02
CA GLY A 48 -7.54 10.98 -4.24
C GLY A 48 -6.26 10.91 -3.41
N GLU A 49 -5.26 11.69 -3.83
CA GLU A 49 -3.91 11.71 -3.27
C GLU A 49 -3.87 12.08 -1.77
N GLU A 50 -4.71 13.02 -1.33
CA GLU A 50 -4.69 13.54 0.04
C GLU A 50 -5.02 12.43 1.04
N ARG A 51 -6.10 11.68 0.76
CA ARG A 51 -6.52 10.55 1.60
C ARG A 51 -5.50 9.41 1.57
N ALA A 52 -4.87 9.17 0.42
CA ALA A 52 -3.82 8.17 0.30
C ALA A 52 -2.58 8.53 1.13
N MET A 53 -2.17 9.80 1.14
CA MET A 53 -1.07 10.28 1.98
C MET A 53 -1.41 10.17 3.47
N ILE A 54 -2.62 10.56 3.88
CA ILE A 54 -3.05 10.40 5.28
C ILE A 54 -3.06 8.91 5.68
N GLY A 55 -3.60 8.04 4.82
CA GLY A 55 -3.55 6.58 5.03
C GLY A 55 -2.14 6.03 5.12
N SER A 56 -1.21 6.58 4.34
CA SER A 56 0.21 6.22 4.39
C SER A 56 0.86 6.59 5.71
N VAL A 57 0.47 7.70 6.33
CA VAL A 57 0.94 8.07 7.68
C VAL A 57 0.44 7.03 8.71
N PHE A 58 -0.83 6.64 8.67
CA PHE A 58 -1.37 5.64 9.59
C PHE A 58 -0.74 4.26 9.41
N ALA A 59 -0.70 3.76 8.17
CA ALA A 59 -0.06 2.49 7.85
C ALA A 59 1.43 2.50 8.19
N GLY A 60 2.15 3.55 7.81
CA GLY A 60 3.58 3.69 8.06
C GLY A 60 3.89 3.75 9.55
N THR A 61 3.13 4.50 10.34
CA THR A 61 3.28 4.53 11.81
C THR A 61 3.10 3.15 12.41
N TYR A 62 2.09 2.40 11.96
CA TYR A 62 1.87 1.04 12.45
C TYR A 62 3.00 0.09 12.04
N LEU A 63 3.48 0.16 10.79
CA LEU A 63 4.62 -0.63 10.32
C LEU A 63 5.89 -0.30 11.11
N ASP A 64 6.14 0.97 11.40
CA ASP A 64 7.31 1.40 12.18
C ASP A 64 7.29 0.78 13.58
N VAL A 65 6.14 0.84 14.27
CA VAL A 65 5.97 0.27 15.60
C VAL A 65 6.08 -1.27 15.57
N ALA A 66 5.41 -1.92 14.62
CA ALA A 66 5.36 -3.37 14.55
C ALA A 66 6.68 -4.02 14.13
N SER A 67 7.50 -3.31 13.33
CA SER A 67 8.82 -3.78 12.89
C SER A 67 9.97 -3.31 13.80
N ASN A 68 9.68 -2.56 14.88
CA ASN A 68 10.66 -1.89 15.73
C ASN A 68 11.65 -0.99 14.94
N SER A 69 11.19 -0.38 13.85
CA SER A 69 12.00 0.56 13.09
C SER A 69 11.88 1.99 13.65
N THR A 70 12.75 2.89 13.18
CA THR A 70 12.65 4.31 13.52
C THR A 70 11.32 4.88 13.06
N LEU A 71 10.63 5.63 13.94
CA LEU A 71 9.40 6.33 13.58
C LEU A 71 9.64 7.26 12.39
N GLY A 72 8.74 7.19 11.39
CA GLY A 72 8.84 7.95 10.15
C GLY A 72 9.47 7.17 9.01
N PHE A 73 10.07 6.00 9.26
CA PHE A 73 10.78 5.25 8.24
C PHE A 73 9.84 4.71 7.16
N HIS A 74 8.85 3.91 7.55
CA HIS A 74 7.82 3.39 6.64
C HIS A 74 6.86 4.50 6.18
N ILE A 75 6.66 5.55 6.99
CA ILE A 75 5.83 6.71 6.61
C ILE A 75 6.37 7.34 5.32
N LEU A 76 7.67 7.65 5.26
CA LEU A 76 8.27 8.25 4.06
C LEU A 76 8.18 7.29 2.87
N CYS A 77 8.45 6.00 3.10
CA CYS A 77 8.42 5.00 2.04
C CYS A 77 7.02 4.84 1.42
N LEU A 78 5.94 5.07 2.18
CA LEU A 78 4.56 4.99 1.70
C LEU A 78 4.02 6.31 1.15
N VAL A 79 4.29 7.44 1.82
CA VAL A 79 3.74 8.77 1.44
C VAL A 79 4.26 9.21 0.08
N VAL A 80 5.53 8.97 -0.23
CA VAL A 80 6.13 9.39 -1.51
C VAL A 80 5.46 8.69 -2.70
N PRO A 81 5.38 7.35 -2.78
CA PRO A 81 4.65 6.70 -3.85
C PRO A 81 3.15 7.05 -3.84
N ALA A 82 2.51 7.19 -2.68
CA ALA A 82 1.11 7.64 -2.59
C ALA A 82 0.87 8.99 -3.28
N PHE A 83 1.74 9.97 -3.04
CA PHE A 83 1.66 11.28 -3.66
C PHE A 83 1.89 11.23 -5.17
N ILE A 84 2.99 10.60 -5.62
CA ILE A 84 3.35 10.51 -7.04
C ILE A 84 2.24 9.78 -7.82
N LEU A 85 1.82 8.61 -7.32
CA LEU A 85 0.84 7.79 -8.00
C LEU A 85 -0.57 8.36 -7.85
N GLY A 86 -0.89 9.08 -6.78
CA GLY A 86 -2.15 9.82 -6.64
C GLY A 86 -2.31 10.95 -7.65
N LYS A 87 -1.22 11.66 -7.96
CA LYS A 87 -1.20 12.65 -9.05
C LYS A 87 -1.38 12.01 -10.42
N VAL A 88 -0.74 10.86 -10.63
CA VAL A 88 -0.80 10.12 -11.90
C VAL A 88 -2.17 9.45 -12.10
N SER A 89 -2.73 8.85 -11.04
CA SER A 89 -4.02 8.15 -11.06
C SER A 89 -5.19 9.07 -11.37
N ALA A 90 -5.15 10.33 -10.89
CA ALA A 90 -6.17 11.34 -11.18
C ALA A 90 -6.37 11.57 -12.68
N ARG A 91 -5.37 11.26 -13.51
CA ARG A 91 -5.43 11.37 -14.98
C ARG A 91 -5.80 10.07 -15.69
N LEU A 92 -5.96 8.98 -14.94
CA LEU A 92 -5.95 7.60 -15.46
C LEU A 92 -7.09 6.74 -14.89
N ILE A 93 -8.28 7.34 -14.74
CA ILE A 93 -9.43 6.75 -14.02
C ILE A 93 -9.97 5.47 -14.68
N SER A 94 -9.79 5.29 -15.99
CA SER A 94 -10.36 4.19 -16.80
C SER A 94 -9.37 3.08 -17.20
N LEU A 95 -8.32 2.85 -16.40
CA LEU A 95 -7.30 1.88 -16.76
C LEU A 95 -7.67 0.41 -16.51
N HIS A 96 -7.26 -0.44 -17.46
CA HIS A 96 -7.29 -1.90 -17.36
C HIS A 96 -6.59 -2.39 -16.07
N PRO A 97 -7.07 -3.49 -15.44
CA PRO A 97 -6.46 -4.03 -14.21
C PRO A 97 -4.95 -4.24 -14.30
N ALA A 98 -4.45 -4.64 -15.47
CA ALA A 98 -3.01 -4.80 -15.72
C ALA A 98 -2.22 -3.51 -15.49
N ILE A 99 -2.76 -2.35 -15.87
CA ILE A 99 -2.04 -1.08 -15.73
C ILE A 99 -2.05 -0.63 -14.26
N LYS A 100 -3.13 -0.91 -13.52
CA LYS A 100 -3.17 -0.69 -12.06
C LYS A 100 -2.11 -1.54 -11.35
N ALA A 101 -1.98 -2.81 -11.74
CA ALA A 101 -0.92 -3.69 -11.23
C ALA A 101 0.48 -3.17 -11.58
N SER A 102 0.72 -2.72 -12.81
CA SER A 102 2.00 -2.10 -13.19
C SER A 102 2.30 -0.84 -12.39
N LEU A 103 1.30 -0.02 -12.08
CA LEU A 103 1.49 1.18 -11.27
C LEU A 103 1.83 0.83 -9.82
N VAL A 104 1.20 -0.21 -9.25
CA VAL A 104 1.59 -0.73 -7.93
C VAL A 104 3.00 -1.36 -7.96
N PHE A 105 3.38 -2.03 -9.04
CA PHE A 105 4.75 -2.53 -9.23
C PHE A 105 5.75 -1.38 -9.09
N PHE A 106 5.60 -0.32 -9.89
CA PHE A 106 6.50 0.84 -9.83
C PHE A 106 6.44 1.56 -8.48
N ALA A 107 5.27 1.67 -7.85
CA ALA A 107 5.15 2.20 -6.50
C ALA A 107 5.96 1.39 -5.49
N THR A 108 5.98 0.06 -5.63
CA THR A 108 6.73 -0.84 -4.74
C THR A 108 8.24 -0.72 -4.97
N ILE A 109 8.66 -0.50 -6.22
CA ILE A 109 10.06 -0.18 -6.53
C ILE A 109 10.47 1.16 -5.89
N ILE A 110 9.64 2.20 -6.01
CA ILE A 110 9.91 3.51 -5.37
C ILE A 110 10.00 3.35 -3.84
N TYR A 111 9.05 2.62 -3.25
CA TYR A 111 9.06 2.27 -1.83
C TYR A 111 10.39 1.62 -1.44
N GLY A 112 10.82 0.59 -2.17
CA GLY A 112 12.05 -0.14 -1.85
C GLY A 112 13.32 0.67 -2.07
N ILE A 113 13.36 1.56 -3.08
CA ILE A 113 14.48 2.49 -3.28
C ILE A 113 14.63 3.41 -2.06
N ILE A 114 13.53 4.02 -1.61
CA ILE A 114 13.55 4.92 -0.45
C ILE A 114 13.92 4.14 0.81
N PHE A 115 13.32 2.97 1.00
CA PHE A 115 13.57 2.10 2.14
C PHE A 115 15.06 1.75 2.24
N ASN A 116 15.62 1.18 1.19
CA ASN A 116 17.03 0.78 1.15
C ASN A 116 17.96 1.98 1.29
N PHE A 117 17.60 3.15 0.76
CA PHE A 117 18.43 4.34 0.85
C PHE A 117 18.55 4.82 2.29
N ILE A 118 17.42 4.90 3.01
CA ILE A 118 17.42 5.27 4.42
C ILE A 118 18.12 4.18 5.26
N SER A 119 17.90 2.89 4.98
CA SER A 119 18.63 1.80 5.66
C SER A 119 20.14 1.92 5.48
N TYR A 120 20.61 2.26 4.28
CA TYR A 120 22.03 2.50 4.02
C TYR A 120 22.58 3.70 4.80
N LEU A 121 21.80 4.79 4.94
CA LEU A 121 22.21 5.94 5.77
C LEU A 121 22.33 5.58 7.26
N GLN A 122 21.53 4.63 7.75
CA GLN A 122 21.60 4.15 9.14
C GLN A 122 22.72 3.13 9.36
N ASN A 123 22.98 2.27 8.37
CA ASN A 123 24.04 1.26 8.43
C ASN A 123 24.76 1.15 7.06
N PRO A 124 25.85 1.90 6.86
CA PRO A 124 26.53 1.98 5.56
C PRO A 124 27.27 0.70 5.13
N TYR A 125 27.35 -0.31 5.99
CA TYR A 125 28.09 -1.54 5.71
C TYR A 125 27.29 -2.55 4.88
N GLY A 126 25.99 -2.30 4.67
CA GLY A 126 25.12 -3.14 3.83
C GLY A 126 25.33 -2.91 2.34
N ASN A 127 25.18 -3.98 1.54
CA ASN A 127 25.18 -3.86 0.08
C ASN A 127 23.81 -3.40 -0.43
N TYR A 128 23.67 -2.08 -0.59
CA TYR A 128 22.45 -1.41 -1.06
C TYR A 128 21.89 -2.01 -2.36
N PHE A 129 22.73 -2.20 -3.38
CA PHE A 129 22.28 -2.69 -4.69
C PHE A 129 21.82 -4.14 -4.64
N TYR A 130 22.46 -4.95 -3.80
CA TYR A 130 22.07 -6.33 -3.60
C TYR A 130 20.65 -6.44 -3.02
N MET A 131 20.33 -5.66 -1.99
CA MET A 131 18.99 -5.67 -1.36
C MET A 131 17.89 -5.18 -2.31
N LEU A 132 18.18 -4.24 -3.21
CA LEU A 132 17.22 -3.85 -4.24
C LEU A 132 16.85 -5.00 -5.18
N ILE A 133 17.83 -5.80 -5.60
CA ILE A 133 17.59 -6.88 -6.55
C ILE A 133 16.95 -8.09 -5.87
N VAL A 134 17.42 -8.44 -4.67
CA VAL A 134 17.00 -9.67 -3.98
C VAL A 134 15.70 -9.48 -3.22
N ASP A 135 15.45 -8.31 -2.64
CA ASP A 135 14.23 -8.08 -1.84
C ASP A 135 13.20 -7.22 -2.60
N THR A 136 13.61 -6.05 -3.09
CA THR A 136 12.66 -5.06 -3.64
C THR A 136 12.01 -5.52 -4.94
N VAL A 137 12.77 -6.07 -5.88
CA VAL A 137 12.22 -6.50 -7.18
C VAL A 137 11.23 -7.66 -7.01
N PRO A 138 11.54 -8.76 -6.29
CA PRO A 138 10.57 -9.83 -6.06
C PRO A 138 9.36 -9.36 -5.27
N GLN A 139 9.54 -8.50 -4.26
CA GLN A 139 8.42 -7.91 -3.53
C GLN A 139 7.50 -7.11 -4.46
N ALA A 140 8.06 -6.32 -5.39
CA ALA A 140 7.29 -5.55 -6.35
C ALA A 140 6.47 -6.44 -7.28
N PHE A 141 7.05 -7.53 -7.80
CA PHE A 141 6.30 -8.50 -8.60
C PHE A 141 5.20 -9.18 -7.79
N TYR A 142 5.51 -9.63 -6.57
CA TYR A 142 4.54 -10.30 -5.74
C TYR A 142 3.35 -9.38 -5.39
N THR A 143 3.65 -8.14 -5.01
CA THR A 143 2.67 -7.09 -4.71
C THR A 143 1.81 -6.77 -5.94
N ALA A 144 2.42 -6.66 -7.12
CA ALA A 144 1.71 -6.41 -8.38
C ALA A 144 0.76 -7.54 -8.76
N ILE A 145 1.18 -8.80 -8.60
CA ILE A 145 0.35 -9.98 -8.90
C ILE A 145 -0.88 -10.03 -7.99
N LEU A 146 -0.74 -9.68 -6.71
CA LEU A 146 -1.88 -9.63 -5.78
C LEU A 146 -2.80 -8.43 -5.99
N THR A 147 -2.33 -7.38 -6.66
CA THR A 147 -3.06 -6.11 -6.81
C THR A 147 -4.47 -6.29 -7.37
N PRO A 148 -4.72 -7.02 -8.49
CA PRO A 148 -6.06 -7.16 -9.03
C PRO A 148 -7.04 -7.82 -8.06
N ILE A 149 -6.58 -8.83 -7.31
CA ILE A 149 -7.40 -9.57 -6.34
C ILE A 149 -7.76 -8.65 -5.16
N ILE A 150 -6.78 -7.97 -4.60
CA ILE A 150 -7.00 -7.06 -3.46
C ILE A 150 -7.86 -5.86 -3.87
N PHE A 151 -7.64 -5.28 -5.06
CA PHE A 151 -8.48 -4.20 -5.58
C PHE A 151 -9.93 -4.64 -5.74
N TRP A 152 -10.16 -5.87 -6.21
CA TRP A 152 -11.50 -6.42 -6.31
C TRP A 152 -12.15 -6.59 -4.93
N ILE A 153 -11.46 -7.21 -3.96
CA ILE A 153 -11.97 -7.39 -2.59
C ILE A 153 -12.32 -6.05 -1.95
N VAL A 154 -11.40 -5.09 -2.00
CA VAL A 154 -11.57 -3.77 -1.39
C VAL A 154 -12.71 -3.01 -2.08
N GLY A 155 -12.77 -3.05 -3.41
CA GLY A 155 -13.87 -2.43 -4.16
C GLY A 155 -15.22 -3.04 -3.86
N SER A 156 -15.32 -4.36 -3.75
CA SER A 156 -16.54 -5.05 -3.35
C SER A 156 -16.99 -4.65 -1.95
N PHE A 157 -16.06 -4.51 -0.99
CA PHE A 157 -16.38 -4.09 0.37
C PHE A 157 -16.94 -2.65 0.42
N PHE A 158 -16.33 -1.70 -0.30
CA PHE A 158 -16.83 -0.33 -0.35
C PHE A 158 -18.19 -0.24 -1.05
N ASN A 159 -18.37 -0.91 -2.20
CA ASN A 159 -19.65 -0.91 -2.90
C ASN A 159 -20.78 -1.51 -2.06
N PHE A 160 -20.50 -2.59 -1.31
CA PHE A 160 -21.45 -3.19 -0.39
C PHE A 160 -21.84 -2.22 0.73
N SER A 161 -20.84 -1.59 1.37
CA SER A 161 -21.07 -0.56 2.38
C SER A 161 -22.00 0.55 1.87
N ASP A 162 -21.74 1.07 0.67
CA ASP A 162 -22.52 2.16 0.09
C ASP A 162 -23.99 1.76 -0.14
N SER A 163 -24.22 0.53 -0.61
CA SER A 163 -25.57 0.00 -0.79
C SER A 163 -26.34 -0.15 0.53
N PHE A 164 -25.68 -0.58 1.60
CA PHE A 164 -26.27 -0.79 2.91
C PHE A 164 -26.68 0.53 3.58
N PHE A 165 -25.79 1.53 3.56
CA PHE A 165 -26.09 2.85 4.15
C PHE A 165 -27.16 3.61 3.38
N ASN A 166 -27.20 3.50 2.04
CA ASN A 166 -28.24 4.16 1.25
C ASN A 166 -29.62 3.55 1.50
N TYR A 167 -29.72 2.23 1.73
CA TYR A 167 -30.97 1.57 2.07
C TYR A 167 -31.56 2.09 3.40
N GLN A 168 -30.74 2.25 4.44
CA GLN A 168 -31.19 2.71 5.76
C GLN A 168 -31.66 4.18 5.80
N ILE A 169 -31.27 5.00 4.82
CA ILE A 169 -31.70 6.41 4.74
C ILE A 169 -33.02 6.54 3.95
N SER A 170 -33.40 5.50 3.19
CA SER A 170 -34.63 5.49 2.39
C SER A 170 -35.87 4.95 3.10
N GLU A 171 -35.70 4.36 4.29
CA GLU A 171 -36.77 3.98 5.23
C GLU A 171 -36.97 5.07 6.30
#